data_AF-K6YX43-F1
#
_entry.id   AF-K6YX43-F1
#
_cell.length_a   1.000
_cell.length_b   1.000
_cell.length_c   1.000
_cell.angle_alpha   90.00
_cell.angle_beta   90.00
_cell.angle_gamma   90.00
#
_symmetry.space_group_name_H-M   'P 1'
#
loop_
_entity.id
_entity.type
_entity.pdbx_description
1 polymer ?
#
loop_
_entity_poly.entity_id
_entity_poly.type
_entity_poly.pdbx_seq_one_letter_code
_entity_poly.pdbx_strand_id
1 'polypeptide(L)' 'MSEFESIANTSSYFVGWFTLALINAGLAQGKGRNGLIWFIVSLFVGPFATLLIVVFENLNKQRHF' A
#
# COMPACT_ATOMS: atom_id res chain seq x y z
N MET A 1 -12.27 -2.57 31.23
CA MET A 1 -12.91 -3.05 29.98
C MET A 1 -12.55 -2.11 28.82
N SER A 2 -12.59 -0.79 29.02
CA SER A 2 -12.22 0.24 28.04
C SER A 2 -10.77 0.19 27.55
N GLU A 3 -9.78 -0.09 28.41
CA GLU A 3 -8.38 -0.15 27.95
C GLU A 3 -8.13 -1.31 26.99
N PHE A 4 -8.69 -2.50 27.27
CA PHE A 4 -8.57 -3.68 26.40
C PHE A 4 -9.17 -3.44 25.02
N GLU A 5 -10.32 -2.77 24.98
CA GLU A 5 -10.98 -2.39 23.73
C GLU A 5 -10.13 -1.40 22.92
N SER A 6 -9.50 -0.42 23.58
CA SER A 6 -8.59 0.53 22.91
C SER A 6 -7.36 -0.15 22.30
N ILE A 7 -6.78 -1.14 22.99
CA ILE A 7 -5.61 -1.90 22.51
C ILE A 7 -6.01 -2.81 21.36
N ALA A 8 -7.17 -3.47 21.43
CA ALA A 8 -7.70 -4.29 20.36
C ALA A 8 -7.96 -3.45 19.09
N ASN A 9 -8.55 -2.26 19.24
CA ASN A 9 -8.79 -1.33 18.14
C ASN A 9 -7.48 -0.84 17.50
N THR A 10 -6.49 -0.46 18.33
CA THR A 10 -5.17 -0.04 17.85
C THR A 10 -4.49 -1.17 17.08
N SER A 11 -4.53 -2.39 17.61
CA SER A 11 -3.95 -3.57 16.96
C SER A 11 -4.63 -3.87 15.61
N SER A 12 -5.96 -3.80 15.56
CA SER A 12 -6.73 -3.97 14.33
C SER A 12 -6.38 -2.91 13.29
N TYR A 13 -6.19 -1.65 13.70
CA TYR A 13 -5.76 -0.58 12.83
C TYR A 13 -4.38 -0.85 12.21
N PHE A 14 -3.39 -1.27 13.00
CA PHE A 14 -2.06 -1.64 12.50
C PHE A 14 -2.10 -2.80 11.51
N VAL A 15 -2.88 -3.85 11.80
CA VAL A 15 -3.05 -5.01 10.90
C VAL A 15 -3.72 -4.59 9.60
N GLY A 16 -4.77 -3.76 9.66
CA GLY A 16 -5.46 -3.21 8.50
C GLY A 16 -4.53 -2.36 7.62
N TRP A 17 -3.73 -1.49 8.25
CA TRP A 17 -2.75 -0.63 7.57
C TRP A 17 -1.65 -1.45 6.87
N PHE A 18 -1.08 -2.44 7.56
CA PHE A 18 -0.06 -3.32 7.00
C PHE A 18 -0.60 -4.17 5.85
N THR A 19 -1.82 -4.71 6.01
CA THR A 19 -2.50 -5.47 4.96
C THR A 19 -2.75 -4.59 3.72
N LEU A 20 -3.17 -3.34 3.91
CA LEU A 20 -3.33 -2.37 2.83
C LEU A 20 -2.00 -2.09 2.12
N ALA A 21 -0.90 -1.96 2.86
CA ALA A 21 0.42 -1.77 2.27
C ALA A 21 0.85 -2.96 1.39
N LEU A 22 0.55 -4.20 1.80
CA LEU A 22 0.80 -5.39 0.98
C LEU A 22 -0.06 -5.42 -0.29
N ILE A 23 -1.35 -5.06 -0.18
CA ILE A 23 -2.24 -4.97 -1.35
C ILE A 23 -1.72 -3.94 -2.35
N ASN A 24 -1.32 -2.75 -1.87
CA ASN A 24 -0.72 -1.72 -2.72
C ASN A 24 0.57 -2.20 -3.39
N ALA A 25 1.41 -2.96 -2.69
CA ALA A 25 2.59 -3.58 -3.27
C ALA A 25 2.24 -4.53 -4.43
N GLY A 26 1.22 -5.37 -4.25
CA GLY A 26 0.72 -6.29 -5.29
C GLY A 26 0.14 -5.54 -6.49
N LEU A 27 -0.65 -4.49 -6.25
CA LEU A 27 -1.20 -3.63 -7.32
C LEU A 27 -0.08 -2.95 -8.12
N ALA A 28 0.98 -2.50 -7.46
CA ALA A 28 2.14 -1.93 -8.13
C ALA A 28 2.89 -2.97 -8.98
N GLN A 29 3.10 -4.19 -8.46
CA GLN A 29 3.71 -5.30 -9.22
C GLN A 29 2.89 -5.67 -10.45
N GLY A 30 1.56 -5.74 -10.32
CA GLY A 30 0.65 -6.00 -11.44
C GLY A 30 0.72 -4.95 -12.56
N LYS A 31 1.21 -3.75 -12.25
CA LYS A 31 1.49 -2.68 -13.23
C LYS A 31 2.94 -2.63 -13.72
N GLY A 32 3.78 -3.61 -13.36
CA GLY A 32 5.20 -3.65 -13.72
C GLY A 32 6.09 -2.69 -12.91
N ARG A 33 5.67 -2.31 -11.70
CA ARG A 33 6.46 -1.48 -10.77
C ARG A 33 7.11 -2.37 -9.71
N ASN A 34 8.18 -1.87 -9.09
CA ASN A 34 8.81 -2.57 -7.97
C ASN A 34 7.88 -2.55 -6.75
N GLY A 35 7.26 -3.69 -6.45
CA GLY A 35 6.33 -3.83 -5.32
C GLY A 35 6.91 -3.52 -3.96
N LEU A 36 8.20 -3.79 -3.73
CA LEU A 36 8.84 -3.52 -2.44
C LEU A 36 8.95 -2.03 -2.16
N ILE A 37 9.26 -1.23 -3.19
CA ILE A 37 9.28 0.23 -3.08
C ILE A 37 7.87 0.73 -2.73
N TRP A 38 6.85 0.23 -3.42
CA TRP A 38 5.47 0.62 -3.17
C TRP A 38 4.88 0.12 -1.85
N PHE A 39 5.37 -1.02 -1.35
CA PHE A 39 5.10 -1.49 0.00
C PHE A 39 5.63 -0.49 1.04
N ILE A 40 6.91 -0.13 0.95
CA ILE A 40 7.55 0.82 1.89
C ILE A 40 6.85 2.17 1.81
N VAL A 41 6.58 2.69 0.62
CA VAL A 41 5.81 3.94 0.44
C VAL A 41 4.43 3.84 1.10
N SER A 42 3.73 2.70 0.95
CA SER A 42 2.42 2.49 1.57
C SER A 42 2.46 2.39 3.09
N LEU A 43 3.58 1.98 3.70
CA LEU A 43 3.71 2.00 5.16
C LEU A 43 3.65 3.43 5.72
N PHE A 44 4.17 4.43 4.99
CA PHE A 44 4.15 5.84 5.40
C PHE A 44 2.90 6.58 4.95
N VAL A 45 2.42 6.29 3.73
CA VAL A 45 1.41 7.10 3.04
C VAL A 45 0.03 6.40 3.00
N GLY A 46 -0.03 5.11 3.36
CA GLY A 46 -1.26 4.33 3.49
C GLY A 46 -2.13 4.34 2.23
N PRO A 47 -3.43 4.64 2.33
CA PRO A 47 -4.36 4.63 1.19
C PRO A 47 -4.02 5.67 0.09
N PHE A 48 -3.27 6.72 0.42
CA PHE A 48 -2.82 7.68 -0.60
C PHE A 48 -1.81 7.05 -1.58
N ALA A 49 -1.05 6.03 -1.14
CA ALA A 49 -0.19 5.27 -2.05
C ALA A 49 -1.01 4.54 -3.13
N THR A 50 -2.24 4.12 -2.81
CA THR A 50 -3.15 3.48 -3.77
C THR A 50 -3.56 4.46 -4.87
N LEU A 51 -3.86 5.71 -4.53
CA LEU A 51 -4.16 6.76 -5.50
C LEU A 51 -2.98 7.01 -6.44
N LEU A 52 -1.76 7.04 -5.90
CA LEU A 52 -0.54 7.19 -6.71
C LEU A 52 -0.31 5.99 -7.65
N ILE A 53 -0.61 4.76 -7.20
CA ILE A 53 -0.52 3.55 -8.03
C ILE A 53 -1.57 3.55 -9.14
N VAL A 54 -2.79 3.98 -8.83
CA VAL A 54 -3.91 3.95 -9.76
C VAL A 54 -3.81 5.05 -10.81
N VAL A 55 -3.61 6.30 -10.39
CA VAL A 55 -3.66 7.50 -11.25
C VAL A 55 -2.43 7.63 -12.14
N PHE A 56 -1.24 7.37 -11.62
CA PHE A 56 -0.04 7.48 -12.44
C PHE A 56 0.13 6.23 -13.30
N GLU A 57 0.35 6.41 -14.60
CA GLU A 57 0.85 5.35 -15.46
C GLU A 57 2.32 5.06 -15.19
N ASN A 58 2.74 3.84 -15.50
CA ASN A 58 4.12 3.45 -15.30
C ASN A 58 4.99 4.15 -16.35
N LEU A 59 5.67 5.23 -15.95
CA LEU A 59 6.49 6.06 -16.85
C LEU A 59 7.64 5.28 -17.51
N ASN A 60 7.98 4.11 -16.97
CA ASN A 60 9.01 3.23 -17.50
C ASN A 60 8.49 2.19 -18.51
N LYS A 61 7.24 2.31 -18.98
CA LYS A 61 6.73 1.56 -20.12
C LYS A 61 7.34 2.14 -21.41
N GLN A 62 8.64 1.90 -21.59
CA GLN A 62 9.33 2.13 -22.85
C GLN A 62 8.55 1.38 -23.94
N ARG A 63 8.11 2.12 -24.96
CA ARG A 63 7.37 1.56 -26.10
C ARG A 63 8.31 0.60 -26.83
N HIS A 64 8.09 -0.70 -26.66
CA HIS A 64 8.54 -1.66 -27.64
C HIS A 64 7.64 -1.50 -28.88
N PHE A 65 8.18 -0.77 -29.87
CA PHE A 65 7.82 -0.94 -31.27
C PHE A 65 8.61 -2.11 -31.84
#